data_AF-A0A4Q6BIX0-F1
#
_entry.id   AF-A0A4Q6BIX0-F1
#
_cell.length_a   1.000
_cell.length_b   1.000
_cell.length_c   1.000
_cell.angle_alpha   90.00
_cell.angle_beta   90.00
_cell.angle_gamma   90.00
#
_symmetry.space_group_name_H-M   'P 1'
#
loop_
_entity.id
_entity.type
_entity.pdbx_description
1 polymer ?
#
loop_
_entity_poly.entity_id
_entity_poly.type
_entity_poly.pdbx_seq_one_letter_code
_entity_poly.pdbx_strand_id
1 'polypeptide(L)'
;MPELRPVRIANASGFFGDRMSALREVVEGGPVDVVTGDYLAEVTMMILGKQRAKNPALGFAPTFVAQLEPVLATVLEKGIKVVVNAGGLNPIGLAWAVRALGERLGLSPKVATVGGDDLVPHLERLHAANGGFPNLESG
;
A
#
# COMPACT_ATOMS: atom_id res chain seq x y z
N MET A 1 29.15 -17.22 10.18
CA MET A 1 28.24 -16.07 10.33
C MET A 1 27.81 -15.67 8.92
N PRO A 2 26.51 -15.48 8.63
CA PRO A 2 26.14 -14.96 7.32
C PRO A 2 26.85 -13.62 7.10
N GLU A 3 27.36 -13.41 5.89
CA GLU A 3 28.11 -12.21 5.54
C GLU A 3 27.20 -10.97 5.68
N LEU A 4 27.67 -9.95 6.40
CA LEU A 4 26.93 -8.69 6.56
C LEU A 4 27.00 -7.92 5.25
N ARG A 5 25.93 -8.00 4.45
CA ARG A 5 25.78 -7.20 3.23
C ARG A 5 24.71 -6.12 3.41
N PRO A 6 24.79 -5.01 2.64
CA PRO A 6 23.72 -4.01 2.61
C PRO A 6 22.36 -4.60 2.19
N VAL A 7 21.28 -4.00 2.71
CA VAL A 7 19.91 -4.24 2.25
C VAL A 7 19.67 -3.43 0.98
N ARG A 8 19.16 -4.09 -0.06
CA ARG A 8 18.84 -3.47 -1.35
C ARG A 8 17.35 -3.16 -1.41
N ILE A 9 17.04 -1.87 -1.45
CA ILE A 9 15.66 -1.36 -1.49
C ILE A 9 15.43 -0.68 -2.84
N ALA A 10 14.36 -1.05 -3.52
CA ALA A 10 13.93 -0.42 -4.76
C ALA A 10 12.52 0.13 -4.62
N ASN A 11 12.18 1.14 -5.42
CA ASN A 11 10.84 1.71 -5.48
C ASN A 11 10.20 1.41 -6.85
N ALA A 12 8.93 1.00 -6.84
CA ALA A 12 8.16 0.63 -8.03
C ALA A 12 6.99 1.59 -8.35
N SER A 13 6.81 2.67 -7.59
CA SER A 13 5.72 3.62 -7.78
C SER A 13 5.96 4.93 -7.02
N GLY A 14 5.65 6.06 -7.66
CA GLY A 14 5.59 7.39 -7.03
C GLY A 14 4.18 7.95 -6.84
N PHE A 15 3.15 7.38 -7.47
CA PHE A 15 1.76 7.83 -7.34
C PHE A 15 0.75 6.77 -7.82
N PHE A 16 -0.54 6.96 -7.50
CA PHE A 16 -1.60 6.09 -8.02
C PHE A 16 -1.80 6.30 -9.53
N GLY A 17 -1.53 5.24 -10.30
CA GLY A 17 -1.60 5.27 -11.77
C GLY A 17 -0.23 5.38 -12.45
N ASP A 18 0.87 5.24 -11.69
CA ASP A 18 2.22 5.06 -12.24
C ASP A 18 2.31 3.79 -13.12
N ARG A 19 3.47 3.58 -13.74
CA ARG A 19 3.75 2.53 -14.71
C ARG A 19 3.39 1.14 -14.17
N MET A 20 2.49 0.46 -14.87
CA MET A 20 2.07 -0.90 -14.53
C MET A 20 3.20 -1.94 -14.55
N SER A 21 4.23 -1.72 -15.37
CA SER A 21 5.38 -2.63 -15.50
C SER A 21 6.45 -2.46 -14.40
N ALA A 22 6.45 -1.36 -13.65
CA ALA A 22 7.55 -1.00 -12.77
C ALA A 22 7.84 -2.04 -11.68
N LEU A 23 6.80 -2.60 -11.04
CA LEU A 23 6.98 -3.65 -10.05
C LEU A 23 7.63 -4.91 -10.63
N ARG A 24 7.27 -5.27 -11.87
CA ARG A 24 7.88 -6.39 -12.59
C ARG A 24 9.33 -6.12 -12.94
N GLU A 25 9.62 -4.96 -13.50
CA GLU A 25 10.99 -4.56 -13.84
C GLU A 25 11.91 -4.59 -12.61
N VAL A 26 11.42 -4.13 -11.45
CA VAL A 26 12.17 -4.18 -10.19
C VAL A 26 12.38 -5.61 -9.68
N VAL A 27 11.34 -6.45 -9.71
CA VAL A 27 11.42 -7.85 -9.21
C VAL A 27 12.27 -8.74 -10.11
N GLU A 28 12.26 -8.50 -11.43
CA GLU A 28 12.98 -9.31 -12.43
C GLU A 28 14.37 -8.75 -12.77
N GLY A 29 14.58 -7.43 -12.67
CA GLY A 29 15.76 -6.74 -13.21
C GLY A 29 17.04 -6.86 -12.39
N GLY A 30 16.99 -7.35 -11.16
CA GLY A 30 18.19 -7.52 -10.35
C GLY A 30 17.93 -7.98 -8.93
N PRO A 31 18.99 -8.13 -8.11
CA PRO A 31 18.86 -8.54 -6.73
C PRO A 31 18.27 -7.41 -5.88
N VAL A 32 17.07 -7.62 -5.33
CA VAL A 32 16.38 -6.70 -4.42
C VAL A 32 15.89 -7.47 -3.19
N ASP A 33 15.97 -6.85 -2.02
CA ASP A 33 15.47 -7.42 -0.77
C ASP A 33 14.08 -6.89 -0.43
N VAL A 34 13.86 -5.60 -0.69
CA VAL A 34 12.61 -4.89 -0.40
C VAL A 34 12.20 -4.06 -1.60
N VAL A 35 10.94 -4.17 -2.00
CA VAL A 35 10.31 -3.27 -2.96
C VAL A 35 9.30 -2.40 -2.24
N THR A 36 9.46 -1.09 -2.40
CA THR A 36 8.50 -0.10 -1.91
C THR A 36 7.63 0.41 -3.05
N GLY A 37 6.47 0.96 -2.73
CA GLY A 37 5.66 1.70 -3.70
C GLY A 37 4.82 2.76 -3.02
N ASP A 38 4.87 3.95 -3.57
CA ASP A 38 4.04 5.08 -3.14
C ASP A 38 2.85 5.24 -4.10
N TYR A 39 1.65 5.20 -3.53
CA TYR A 39 0.38 5.32 -4.24
C TYR A 39 -0.41 6.53 -3.74
N LEU A 40 -0.04 7.12 -2.60
CA LEU A 40 -0.85 8.15 -1.97
C LEU A 40 -0.34 9.52 -2.38
N ALA A 41 -1.22 10.26 -3.03
CA ALA A 41 -1.11 11.68 -3.30
C ALA A 41 -2.41 12.36 -2.90
N GLU A 42 -2.42 13.70 -2.84
CA GLU A 42 -3.59 14.49 -2.47
C GLU A 42 -4.85 14.09 -3.27
N VAL A 43 -4.71 14.00 -4.59
CA VAL A 43 -5.81 13.60 -5.49
C VAL A 43 -6.22 12.14 -5.28
N THR A 44 -5.27 11.24 -5.02
CA THR A 44 -5.57 9.83 -4.74
C THR A 44 -6.48 9.69 -3.53
N MET A 45 -6.19 10.42 -2.45
CA MET A 45 -6.99 10.33 -1.22
C MET A 45 -8.45 10.72 -1.45
N MET A 46 -8.71 11.75 -2.27
CA MET A 46 -10.08 12.12 -2.67
C MET A 46 -10.76 11.00 -3.47
N ILE A 47 -10.06 10.39 -4.42
CA ILE A 47 -10.60 9.29 -5.24
C ILE A 47 -10.95 8.09 -4.37
N LEU A 48 -10.04 7.65 -3.51
CA LEU A 48 -10.25 6.54 -2.59
C LEU A 48 -11.38 6.83 -1.60
N GLY A 49 -11.50 8.09 -1.13
CA GLY A 49 -12.59 8.54 -0.27
C GLY A 49 -13.95 8.41 -0.95
N LYS A 50 -14.07 8.89 -2.19
CA LYS A 50 -15.29 8.75 -3.00
C LYS A 50 -15.65 7.29 -3.26
N GLN A 51 -14.66 6.42 -3.50
CA GLN A 51 -14.89 4.99 -3.68
C GLN A 51 -15.39 4.32 -2.40
N ARG A 52 -14.72 4.56 -1.26
CA ARG A 52 -15.10 4.01 0.05
C ARG A 52 -16.48 4.48 0.50
N ALA A 53 -16.84 5.74 0.21
CA ALA A 53 -18.17 6.28 0.51
C ALA A 53 -19.29 5.58 -0.28
N LYS A 54 -19.02 5.14 -1.51
CA LYS A 54 -19.98 4.36 -2.33
C LYS A 54 -20.01 2.89 -1.94
N ASN A 55 -18.86 2.31 -1.60
CA ASN A 55 -18.73 0.92 -1.18
C ASN A 55 -17.63 0.81 -0.11
N PRO A 56 -18.00 0.48 1.15
CA PRO A 56 -17.05 0.35 2.25
C PRO A 56 -15.94 -0.69 2.04
N ALA A 57 -16.10 -1.64 1.12
CA ALA A 57 -15.08 -2.62 0.76
C ALA A 57 -13.95 -2.06 -0.12
N LEU A 58 -14.12 -0.85 -0.68
CA LEU A 58 -13.11 -0.15 -1.48
C LEU A 58 -12.28 0.80 -0.59
N GLY A 59 -11.52 1.72 -1.21
CA GLY A 59 -10.68 2.69 -0.49
C GLY A 59 -9.19 2.34 -0.48
N PHE A 60 -8.76 1.35 -1.27
CA PHE A 60 -7.36 1.03 -1.56
C PHE A 60 -7.09 1.14 -3.06
N ALA A 61 -5.83 1.19 -3.47
CA ALA A 61 -5.42 1.29 -4.88
C ALA A 61 -5.49 -0.10 -5.58
N PRO A 62 -6.48 -0.37 -6.44
CA PRO A 62 -6.64 -1.69 -7.07
C PRO A 62 -5.53 -2.00 -8.08
N THR A 63 -4.87 -0.97 -8.63
CA THR A 63 -3.74 -1.13 -9.55
C THR A 63 -2.57 -1.85 -8.91
N PHE A 64 -2.37 -1.72 -7.59
CA PHE A 64 -1.33 -2.48 -6.89
C PHE A 64 -1.56 -3.99 -6.98
N VAL A 65 -2.81 -4.45 -6.83
CA VAL A 65 -3.15 -5.89 -6.94
C VAL A 65 -2.85 -6.38 -8.36
N ALA A 66 -3.20 -5.57 -9.38
CA ALA A 66 -2.89 -5.87 -10.77
C ALA A 66 -1.39 -5.85 -11.10
N GLN A 67 -0.60 -4.96 -10.46
CA GLN A 67 0.86 -4.95 -10.58
C GLN A 67 1.50 -6.17 -9.90
N LEU A 68 0.95 -6.61 -8.76
CA LEU A 68 1.47 -7.72 -7.97
C LEU A 68 1.20 -9.08 -8.60
N GLU A 69 0.02 -9.26 -9.19
CA GLU A 69 -0.42 -10.52 -9.80
C GLU A 69 0.63 -11.23 -10.69
N PRO A 70 1.23 -10.58 -11.71
CA PRO A 70 2.19 -11.24 -12.59
C PRO A 70 3.49 -11.66 -11.91
N VAL A 71 3.79 -11.15 -10.71
CA VAL A 71 5.10 -11.30 -10.06
C VAL A 71 5.03 -11.91 -8.67
N LEU A 72 3.82 -12.20 -8.16
CA LEU A 72 3.63 -12.69 -6.79
C LEU A 72 4.42 -13.98 -6.54
N ALA A 73 4.42 -14.91 -7.50
CA ALA A 73 5.20 -16.15 -7.41
C ALA A 73 6.70 -15.85 -7.24
N THR A 74 7.25 -14.99 -8.10
CA THR A 74 8.66 -14.57 -8.08
C THR A 74 9.03 -13.84 -6.78
N VAL A 75 8.13 -12.99 -6.27
CA VAL A 75 8.31 -12.29 -4.98
C VAL A 75 8.46 -13.31 -3.85
N LEU A 76 7.60 -14.33 -3.82
CA LEU A 76 7.64 -15.37 -2.79
C LEU A 76 8.88 -16.27 -2.92
N GLU A 77 9.20 -16.71 -4.14
CA GLU A 77 10.38 -17.53 -4.44
C GLU A 77 11.68 -16.84 -4.02
N LYS A 78 11.83 -15.55 -4.36
CA LYS A 78 13.02 -14.75 -4.03
C LYS A 78 13.00 -14.23 -2.58
N GLY A 79 11.90 -14.42 -1.85
CA GLY A 79 11.76 -13.92 -0.47
C GLY A 79 11.69 -12.40 -0.35
N ILE A 80 11.37 -11.68 -1.44
CA ILE A 80 11.29 -10.22 -1.52
C ILE A 80 10.20 -9.70 -0.58
N LYS A 81 10.49 -8.63 0.17
CA LYS A 81 9.48 -7.93 0.96
C LYS A 81 8.84 -6.82 0.13
N VAL A 82 7.52 -6.71 0.17
CA VAL A 82 6.78 -5.64 -0.51
C VAL A 82 6.13 -4.75 0.54
N VAL A 83 6.45 -3.45 0.52
CA VAL A 83 5.95 -2.45 1.48
C VAL A 83 5.32 -1.30 0.72
N VAL A 84 4.01 -1.12 0.84
CA VAL A 84 3.26 -0.12 0.07
C VAL A 84 2.25 0.61 0.93
N ASN A 85 2.00 1.87 0.63
CA ASN A 85 0.86 2.62 1.18
C ASN A 85 -0.39 2.52 0.28
N ALA A 86 -0.41 1.59 -0.69
CA ALA A 86 -1.55 1.29 -1.56
C ALA A 86 -2.85 0.95 -0.80
N GLY A 87 -2.75 0.62 0.49
CA GLY A 87 -3.90 0.39 1.35
C GLY A 87 -4.80 1.61 1.50
N GLY A 88 -4.23 2.82 1.35
CA GLY A 88 -4.97 4.09 1.44
C GLY A 88 -5.91 4.15 2.63
N LEU A 89 -7.18 4.39 2.37
CA LEU A 89 -8.25 4.47 3.38
C LEU A 89 -8.79 3.11 3.83
N ASN A 90 -8.31 2.00 3.25
CA ASN A 90 -8.74 0.65 3.60
C ASN A 90 -7.59 -0.38 3.50
N PRO A 91 -6.59 -0.29 4.39
CA PRO A 91 -5.46 -1.22 4.40
C PRO A 91 -5.88 -2.68 4.62
N ILE A 92 -6.93 -2.91 5.42
CA ILE A 92 -7.49 -4.25 5.64
C ILE A 92 -8.07 -4.83 4.35
N GLY A 93 -8.83 -4.02 3.59
CA GLY A 93 -9.38 -4.41 2.30
C GLY A 93 -8.29 -4.80 1.30
N LEU A 94 -7.20 -4.05 1.24
CA LEU A 94 -6.06 -4.43 0.40
C LEU A 94 -5.44 -5.76 0.84
N ALA A 95 -5.27 -5.98 2.14
CA ALA A 95 -4.72 -7.24 2.64
C ALA A 95 -5.59 -8.45 2.28
N TRP A 96 -6.92 -8.28 2.29
CA TRP A 96 -7.85 -9.32 1.85
C TRP A 96 -7.73 -9.57 0.35
N ALA A 97 -7.64 -8.52 -0.46
CA ALA A 97 -7.44 -8.64 -1.90
C ALA A 97 -6.13 -9.38 -2.25
N VAL A 98 -5.03 -9.12 -1.53
CA VAL A 98 -3.75 -9.83 -1.72
C VAL A 98 -3.85 -11.30 -1.31
N ARG A 99 -4.54 -11.62 -0.21
CA ARG A 99 -4.78 -13.02 0.20
C ARG A 99 -5.61 -13.77 -0.83
N ALA A 100 -6.69 -13.18 -1.32
CA ALA A 100 -7.54 -13.74 -2.36
C ALA A 100 -6.78 -13.93 -3.69
N LEU A 101 -5.89 -12.99 -4.05
CA LEU A 101 -4.96 -13.15 -5.17
C LEU A 101 -4.04 -14.37 -4.96
N GLY A 102 -3.49 -14.53 -3.76
CA GLY A 102 -2.69 -15.69 -3.38
C GLY A 102 -3.46 -17.00 -3.59
N GLU A 103 -4.65 -17.12 -2.99
CA GLU A 103 -5.52 -18.29 -3.11
C GLU A 103 -5.81 -18.65 -4.57
N ARG A 104 -6.17 -17.66 -5.39
CA ARG A 104 -6.44 -17.85 -6.83
C ARG A 104 -5.23 -18.37 -7.61
N LEU A 105 -4.02 -17.97 -7.21
CA LEU A 105 -2.76 -18.39 -7.83
C LEU A 105 -2.17 -19.66 -7.20
N GLY A 106 -2.82 -20.26 -6.19
CA GLY A 106 -2.26 -21.39 -5.44
C GLY A 106 -1.03 -21.01 -4.58
N LEU A 107 -0.93 -19.73 -4.20
CA LEU A 107 0.16 -19.15 -3.40
C LEU A 107 -0.33 -18.75 -2.01
N SER A 108 0.57 -18.70 -1.02
CA SER A 108 0.23 -18.35 0.37
C SER A 108 1.08 -17.19 0.88
N PRO A 109 0.84 -15.95 0.41
CA PRO A 109 1.60 -14.78 0.85
C PRO A 109 1.34 -14.45 2.33
N LYS A 110 2.39 -14.10 3.07
CA LYS A 110 2.26 -13.53 4.42
C LYS A 110 1.96 -12.04 4.29
N VAL A 111 0.78 -11.62 4.75
CA VAL A 111 0.29 -10.24 4.62
C VAL A 111 0.03 -9.64 5.99
N ALA A 112 0.60 -8.46 6.24
CA ALA A 112 0.37 -7.63 7.41
C ALA A 112 -0.04 -6.21 6.99
N THR A 113 -0.78 -5.52 7.84
CA THR A 113 -1.22 -4.13 7.64
C THR A 113 -0.79 -3.28 8.81
N VAL A 114 -0.41 -2.05 8.53
CA VAL A 114 -0.17 -1.00 9.54
C VAL A 114 -1.27 0.03 9.36
N GLY A 115 -1.85 0.49 10.47
CA GLY A 115 -2.88 1.51 10.50
C GLY A 115 -2.86 2.25 11.85
N GLY A 116 -3.86 3.09 12.08
CA GLY A 116 -3.97 3.91 13.29
C GLY A 116 -3.77 5.41 13.04
N ASP A 117 -3.58 5.80 11.79
CA ASP A 117 -3.54 7.17 11.29
C ASP A 117 -4.94 7.76 11.00
N ASP A 118 -5.99 6.93 11.00
CA ASP A 118 -7.37 7.38 10.84
C ASP A 118 -7.86 8.11 12.10
N LEU A 119 -7.74 9.43 12.10
CA LEU A 119 -8.22 10.30 13.17
C LEU A 119 -9.68 10.70 13.01
N VAL A 120 -10.39 10.29 11.95
CA VAL A 120 -11.79 10.66 11.71
C VAL A 120 -12.69 10.34 12.91
N PRO A 121 -12.61 9.14 13.53
CA PRO A 121 -13.41 8.83 14.72
C PRO A 121 -13.09 9.68 15.95
N HIS A 122 -11.97 10.41 15.94
CA HIS A 122 -11.49 11.23 17.05
C HIS A 122 -11.67 12.73 16.82
N LEU A 123 -12.16 13.16 15.66
CA LEU A 123 -12.23 14.58 15.29
C LEU A 123 -13.02 15.42 16.28
N GLU A 124 -14.20 14.99 16.71
CA GLU A 124 -15.01 15.75 17.68
C GLU A 124 -14.28 15.95 19.01
N ARG A 125 -13.65 14.88 19.53
CA ARG A 125 -12.87 14.92 20.75
C ARG A 125 -11.67 15.85 20.63
N LEU A 126 -10.94 15.76 19.52
CA LEU A 126 -9.76 16.59 19.25
C LEU A 126 -10.13 18.06 19.09
N HIS A 127 -11.23 18.33 18.39
CA HIS A 127 -11.76 19.68 18.20
C HIS A 127 -12.14 20.31 19.54
N ALA A 128 -12.88 19.58 20.39
CA ALA A 128 -13.26 20.06 21.72
C ALA A 128 -12.04 20.29 22.63
N ALA A 129 -11.06 19.37 22.62
CA ALA A 129 -9.87 19.46 23.46
C ALA A 129 -8.94 20.63 23.09
N ASN A 130 -8.90 21.00 21.81
CA ASN A 130 -8.00 22.02 21.29
C ASN A 130 -8.66 23.40 21.09
N GLY A 131 -9.94 23.54 21.42
CA GLY A 131 -10.69 24.77 21.15
C GLY A 131 -10.86 25.08 19.66
N GLY A 132 -10.87 24.03 18.81
CA GLY A 132 -10.92 24.13 17.36
C GLY A 132 -9.65 23.64 16.64
N PHE A 133 -9.57 23.89 15.33
CA PHE A 133 -8.39 23.62 14.50
C PHE A 133 -7.89 24.93 13.86
N PRO A 134 -7.18 25.80 14.61
CA PRO A 134 -6.87 27.16 14.15
C PRO A 134 -5.95 27.21 12.93
N ASN A 135 -5.14 26.16 12.72
CA ASN A 135 -4.20 26.07 11.60
C ASN A 135 -4.70 25.17 10.46
N LEU A 136 -5.99 24.81 10.43
CA LEU A 136 -6.52 23.87 9.44
C LEU A 136 -6.28 24.32 7.99
N GLU A 137 -6.28 25.63 7.74
CA GLU A 137 -6.04 26.21 6.42
C GLU A 137 -4.63 26.77 6.22
N SER A 138 -3.87 27.04 7.29
CA SER A 138 -2.54 27.67 7.21
C SER A 138 -1.37 26.68 7.27
N GLY A 139 -1.59 25.48 7.81
CA GLY A 139 -0.50 24.61 8.29
C GLY A 139 0.05 25.05 9.64
#